data_AF-A0A8K0IEI6-F1
#
_entry.id   AF-A0A8K0IEI6-F1
#
_cell.length_a   1.000
_cell.length_b   1.000
_cell.length_c   1.000
_cell.angle_alpha   90.00
_cell.angle_beta   90.00
_cell.angle_gamma   90.00
#
_symmetry.space_group_name_H-M   'P 1'
#
loop_
_entity.id
_entity.type
_entity.pdbx_description
1 polymer ?
#
loop_
_entity_poly.entity_id
_entity_poly.type
_entity_poly.pdbx_seq_one_letter_code
_entity_poly.pdbx_strand_id
1 'polypeptide(L)'
;MNLDRVEFLWSSDEINGRAHEYWPLVMDIARRNTLPRIIRCSQIMGRSEQDELTAAQIFYPCMQCADIFFLKADICQLGMDQRKVNVLAREYCDDIKRKNKPIILSHHMLPGLQQGQEKMSKSDPSSSIFMEDEEAEVNLKIKKAYCPPKIVEGNPCLEYIKYIIFPWFGKFVVVRTAENGGDSYMTFSASMLT
;
A
#
# COMPACT_ATOMS: atom_id res chain seq x y z
N MET A 1 2.87 12.44 -15.66
CA MET A 1 2.88 10.97 -15.54
C MET A 1 2.86 10.40 -16.95
N ASN A 2 3.79 9.51 -17.32
CA ASN A 2 3.70 8.82 -18.62
C ASN A 2 2.66 7.69 -18.47
N LEU A 3 1.61 7.72 -19.28
CA LEU A 3 0.51 6.75 -19.25
C LEU A 3 0.57 5.73 -20.39
N ASP A 4 1.57 5.81 -21.28
CA ASP A 4 1.69 4.99 -22.49
C ASP A 4 1.81 3.48 -22.18
N ARG A 5 2.15 3.13 -20.94
CA ARG A 5 2.32 1.76 -20.45
C ARG A 5 1.47 1.46 -19.20
N VAL A 6 0.39 2.21 -19.01
CA VAL A 6 -0.53 2.05 -17.89
C VAL A 6 -1.91 1.70 -18.44
N GLU A 7 -2.48 0.60 -17.95
CA GLU A 7 -3.83 0.17 -18.28
C GLU A 7 -4.74 0.32 -17.06
N PHE A 8 -5.94 0.88 -17.28
CA PHE A 8 -6.96 1.04 -16.25
C PHE A 8 -8.06 0.02 -16.49
N LEU A 9 -8.18 -0.94 -15.58
CA LEU A 9 -9.16 -2.02 -15.66
C LEU A 9 -10.20 -1.88 -14.55
N TRP A 10 -11.47 -1.95 -14.93
CA TRP A 10 -12.57 -1.98 -13.96
C TRP A 10 -12.87 -3.42 -13.59
N SER A 11 -12.79 -3.75 -12.30
CA SER A 11 -13.04 -5.12 -11.82
C SER A 11 -14.42 -5.63 -12.26
N SER A 12 -15.45 -4.77 -12.24
CA SER A 12 -16.79 -5.14 -12.70
C SER A 12 -16.80 -5.58 -14.15
N ASP A 13 -16.12 -4.86 -15.01
CA ASP A 13 -16.18 -5.06 -16.47
C ASP A 13 -15.38 -6.31 -16.83
N GLU A 14 -14.19 -6.44 -16.27
CA GLU A 14 -13.32 -7.60 -16.47
C GLU A 14 -13.95 -8.89 -15.94
N ILE A 15 -14.48 -8.87 -14.71
CA ILE A 15 -15.12 -10.04 -14.10
C ILE A 15 -16.39 -10.42 -14.85
N ASN A 16 -17.26 -9.46 -15.18
CA ASN A 16 -18.50 -9.78 -15.89
C ASN A 16 -18.24 -10.26 -17.33
N GLY A 17 -17.24 -9.68 -18.01
CA GLY A 17 -16.87 -10.08 -19.38
C GLY A 17 -16.34 -11.51 -19.47
N ARG A 18 -15.69 -12.02 -18.41
CA ARG A 18 -15.14 -13.39 -18.35
C ARG A 18 -15.55 -14.12 -17.06
N ALA A 19 -16.82 -13.97 -16.67
CA ALA A 19 -17.34 -14.50 -15.40
C ALA A 19 -17.17 -16.03 -15.27
N HIS A 20 -17.28 -16.73 -16.40
CA HIS A 20 -17.10 -18.17 -16.49
C HIS A 20 -15.66 -18.63 -16.22
N GLU A 21 -14.66 -17.76 -16.32
CA GLU A 21 -13.27 -18.04 -15.94
C GLU A 21 -13.02 -17.62 -14.49
N TYR A 22 -13.54 -16.45 -14.10
CA TYR A 22 -13.24 -15.82 -12.81
C TYR A 22 -13.84 -16.59 -11.63
N TRP A 23 -15.15 -16.85 -11.64
CA TRP A 23 -15.82 -17.42 -10.48
C TRP A 23 -15.40 -18.86 -10.14
N PRO A 24 -15.14 -19.75 -11.13
CA PRO A 24 -14.55 -21.05 -10.82
C PRO A 24 -13.19 -20.94 -10.12
N LEU A 25 -12.36 -19.95 -10.50
CA LEU A 25 -11.08 -19.71 -9.83
C LEU A 25 -11.27 -19.26 -8.38
N VAL A 26 -12.19 -18.31 -8.12
CA VAL A 26 -12.55 -17.88 -6.75
C VAL A 26 -13.00 -19.09 -5.90
N MET A 27 -13.86 -19.94 -6.46
CA MET A 27 -14.37 -21.12 -5.77
C MET A 27 -13.29 -22.19 -5.56
N ASP A 28 -12.35 -22.37 -6.50
CA ASP A 28 -11.22 -23.29 -6.34
C ASP A 28 -10.25 -22.82 -5.25
N ILE A 29 -9.99 -21.51 -5.16
CA ILE A 29 -9.22 -20.92 -4.06
C ILE A 29 -9.94 -21.14 -2.73
N ALA A 30 -11.25 -20.87 -2.68
CA ALA A 30 -12.05 -21.01 -1.47
C ALA A 30 -12.08 -22.46 -0.95
N ARG A 31 -12.26 -23.46 -1.82
CA ARG A 31 -12.33 -24.88 -1.40
C ARG A 31 -10.99 -25.47 -0.96
N ARG A 32 -9.86 -24.88 -1.36
CA ARG A 32 -8.51 -25.36 -1.01
C ARG A 32 -7.98 -24.74 0.29
N ASN A 33 -8.63 -23.69 0.78
CA ASN A 33 -8.21 -22.97 1.96
C ASN A 33 -9.18 -23.17 3.11
N THR A 34 -8.63 -23.28 4.32
CA THR A 34 -9.46 -23.34 5.52
C THR A 34 -10.06 -21.97 5.82
N LEU A 35 -11.26 -21.93 6.41
CA LEU A 35 -11.89 -20.68 6.80
C LEU A 35 -10.99 -19.81 7.70
N PRO A 36 -10.27 -20.35 8.72
CA PRO A 36 -9.30 -19.56 9.49
C PRO A 36 -8.17 -18.98 8.63
N ARG A 37 -7.70 -19.66 7.58
CA ARG A 37 -6.66 -19.11 6.68
C ARG A 37 -7.18 -17.88 5.92
N ILE A 38 -8.43 -17.91 5.48
CA ILE A 38 -9.09 -16.80 4.78
C ILE A 38 -9.40 -15.64 5.74
N ILE A 39 -9.91 -15.92 6.95
CA ILE A 39 -10.16 -14.91 7.98
C ILE A 39 -8.87 -14.16 8.33
N ARG A 40 -7.72 -14.84 8.43
CA ARG A 40 -6.42 -14.17 8.64
C ARG A 40 -6.07 -13.14 7.57
N CYS A 41 -6.61 -13.26 6.36
CA CYS A 41 -6.44 -12.27 5.28
C CYS A 41 -7.41 -11.09 5.36
N SER A 42 -8.34 -11.03 6.33
CA SER A 42 -9.32 -9.93 6.44
C SER A 42 -8.67 -8.54 6.63
N GLN A 43 -7.44 -8.51 7.11
CA GLN A 43 -6.65 -7.28 7.27
C GLN A 43 -6.43 -6.50 5.97
N ILE A 44 -6.47 -7.17 4.80
CA ILE A 44 -6.31 -6.50 3.50
C ILE A 44 -7.42 -5.48 3.21
N MET A 45 -8.58 -5.65 3.85
CA MET A 45 -9.73 -4.74 3.80
C MET A 45 -9.93 -3.99 5.12
N GLY A 46 -8.89 -3.89 5.95
CA GLY A 46 -8.92 -3.14 7.21
C GLY A 46 -9.75 -3.78 8.32
N ARG A 47 -9.96 -5.10 8.29
CA ARG A 47 -10.70 -5.86 9.30
C ARG A 47 -9.77 -6.72 10.16
N SER A 48 -10.18 -6.95 11.40
CA SER A 48 -9.49 -7.86 12.31
C SER A 48 -10.03 -9.29 12.16
N GLU A 49 -9.39 -10.26 12.83
CA GLU A 49 -9.87 -11.65 12.89
C GLU A 49 -10.97 -11.80 13.96
N GLN A 50 -11.07 -10.82 14.86
CA GLN A 50 -12.05 -10.77 15.95
C GLN A 50 -13.35 -10.05 15.54
N ASP A 51 -13.32 -9.34 14.41
CA ASP A 51 -14.50 -8.67 13.87
C ASP A 51 -15.57 -9.68 13.47
N GLU A 52 -16.84 -9.31 13.61
CA GLU A 52 -17.94 -10.07 13.03
C GLU A 52 -17.90 -9.91 11.50
N LEU A 53 -17.45 -10.96 10.80
CA LEU A 53 -17.29 -10.94 9.35
C LEU A 53 -18.52 -11.49 8.64
N THR A 54 -19.01 -10.73 7.67
CA THR A 54 -20.01 -11.20 6.71
C THR A 54 -19.43 -12.24 5.75
N ALA A 55 -20.28 -13.07 5.14
CA ALA A 55 -19.83 -14.01 4.12
C ALA A 55 -19.11 -13.32 2.94
N ALA A 56 -19.57 -12.13 2.53
CA ALA A 56 -18.93 -11.35 1.48
C ALA A 56 -17.48 -10.98 1.84
N GLN A 57 -17.22 -10.63 3.10
CA GLN A 57 -15.87 -10.34 3.61
C GLN A 57 -14.98 -11.59 3.64
N ILE A 58 -15.56 -12.79 3.79
CA ILE A 58 -14.81 -14.04 3.64
C ILE A 58 -14.44 -14.30 2.17
N PHE A 59 -15.33 -13.99 1.24
CA PHE A 59 -15.03 -14.16 -0.20
C PHE A 59 -14.04 -13.12 -0.75
N TYR A 60 -13.97 -11.93 -0.15
CA TYR A 60 -13.12 -10.85 -0.66
C TYR A 60 -11.63 -11.26 -0.81
N PRO A 61 -10.95 -11.88 0.19
CA PRO A 61 -9.60 -12.40 -0.01
C PRO A 61 -9.48 -13.46 -1.11
N CYS A 62 -10.49 -14.30 -1.31
CA CYS A 62 -10.49 -15.28 -2.40
C CYS A 62 -10.57 -14.61 -3.77
N MET A 63 -11.39 -13.56 -3.90
CA MET A 63 -11.51 -12.73 -5.11
C MET A 63 -10.20 -12.01 -5.41
N GLN A 64 -9.61 -11.33 -4.43
CA GLN A 64 -8.33 -10.63 -4.63
C GLN A 64 -7.17 -11.60 -4.95
N CYS A 65 -7.19 -12.81 -4.39
CA CYS A 65 -6.25 -13.86 -4.79
C CYS A 65 -6.48 -14.33 -6.23
N ALA A 66 -7.74 -14.45 -6.66
CA ALA A 66 -8.11 -14.81 -8.02
C ALA A 66 -7.66 -13.76 -9.04
N ASP A 67 -7.77 -12.46 -8.71
CA ASP A 67 -7.37 -11.34 -9.57
C ASP A 67 -5.92 -11.50 -10.07
N ILE A 68 -5.01 -11.94 -9.21
CA ILE A 68 -3.59 -12.14 -9.54
C ILE A 68 -3.42 -13.09 -10.73
N PHE A 69 -4.19 -14.18 -10.77
CA PHE A 69 -4.11 -15.17 -11.86
C PHE A 69 -4.95 -14.78 -13.06
N PHE A 70 -6.11 -14.19 -12.81
CA PHE A 70 -7.06 -13.77 -13.84
C PHE A 70 -6.50 -12.63 -14.70
N LEU A 71 -5.81 -11.67 -14.08
CA LEU A 71 -5.06 -10.59 -14.73
C LEU A 71 -3.66 -11.04 -15.20
N LYS A 72 -3.26 -12.28 -14.88
CA LYS A 72 -1.95 -12.85 -15.23
C LYS A 72 -0.78 -11.99 -14.71
N ALA A 73 -0.89 -11.47 -13.50
CA ALA A 73 0.13 -10.61 -12.92
C ALA A 73 1.43 -11.38 -12.63
N ASP A 74 2.55 -10.90 -13.18
CA ASP A 74 3.88 -11.41 -12.85
C ASP A 74 4.39 -10.85 -11.51
N ILE A 75 4.05 -9.59 -11.21
CA ILE A 75 4.47 -8.86 -10.02
C ILE A 75 3.24 -8.26 -9.32
N CYS A 76 2.99 -8.67 -8.08
CA CYS A 76 2.01 -8.06 -7.20
C CYS A 76 2.65 -6.87 -6.49
N GLN A 77 2.49 -5.67 -7.05
CA GLN A 77 2.99 -4.42 -6.48
C GLN A 77 1.87 -3.73 -5.68
N LEU A 78 1.86 -3.96 -4.37
CA LEU A 78 0.83 -3.47 -3.44
C LEU A 78 1.46 -3.05 -2.10
N GLY A 79 0.70 -2.38 -1.24
CA GLY A 79 1.19 -2.01 0.10
C GLY A 79 1.56 -3.23 0.95
N MET A 80 2.40 -3.02 1.97
CA MET A 80 2.77 -4.07 2.93
C MET A 80 1.55 -4.71 3.64
N ASP A 81 0.47 -3.98 3.80
CA ASP A 81 -0.81 -4.44 4.35
C ASP A 81 -1.52 -5.49 3.48
N GLN A 82 -1.20 -5.55 2.18
CA GLN A 82 -1.74 -6.53 1.23
C GLN A 82 -0.91 -7.83 1.18
N ARG A 83 0.17 -7.94 1.96
CA ARG A 83 1.10 -9.07 1.89
C ARG A 83 0.44 -10.43 2.13
N LYS A 84 -0.54 -10.52 3.05
CA LYS A 84 -1.16 -11.80 3.44
C LYS A 84 -1.89 -12.50 2.28
N VAL A 85 -2.60 -11.75 1.44
CA VAL A 85 -3.29 -12.31 0.26
C VAL A 85 -2.32 -12.60 -0.89
N ASN A 86 -1.25 -11.80 -1.04
CA ASN A 86 -0.19 -12.11 -1.98
C ASN A 86 0.56 -13.41 -1.61
N VAL A 87 0.76 -13.67 -0.32
CA VAL A 87 1.29 -14.95 0.17
C VAL A 87 0.29 -16.08 -0.07
N LEU A 88 -1.01 -15.85 0.16
CA LEU A 88 -2.07 -16.82 -0.17
C LEU A 88 -2.02 -17.24 -1.65
N ALA A 89 -1.77 -16.31 -2.57
CA ALA A 89 -1.62 -16.64 -3.98
C ALA A 89 -0.40 -17.52 -4.26
N ARG A 90 0.72 -17.31 -3.56
CA ARG A 90 1.90 -18.18 -3.69
C ARG A 90 1.67 -19.57 -3.10
N GLU A 91 0.96 -19.67 -1.99
CA GLU A 91 0.53 -20.95 -1.39
C GLU A 91 -0.41 -21.69 -2.36
N TYR A 92 -1.40 -21.00 -2.94
CA TYR A 92 -2.28 -21.57 -3.94
C TYR A 92 -1.52 -22.10 -5.17
N CYS A 93 -0.44 -21.43 -5.60
CA CYS A 93 0.44 -21.95 -6.66
C CYS A 93 1.05 -23.30 -6.31
N ASP A 94 1.42 -23.53 -5.04
CA ASP A 94 1.94 -24.83 -4.57
C ASP A 94 0.87 -25.91 -4.69
N ASP A 95 -0.37 -25.62 -4.28
CA ASP A 95 -1.49 -26.55 -4.33
C ASP A 95 -1.85 -26.99 -5.76
N ILE A 96 -1.76 -26.06 -6.72
CA ILE A 96 -2.02 -26.35 -8.14
C ILE A 96 -0.75 -26.75 -8.91
N LYS A 97 0.40 -26.89 -8.23
CA LYS A 97 1.72 -27.24 -8.80
C LYS A 97 2.17 -26.30 -9.92
N ARG A 98 1.79 -25.02 -9.83
CA ARG A 98 2.20 -23.97 -10.76
C ARG A 98 3.62 -23.50 -10.41
N LYS A 99 4.56 -23.70 -11.34
CA LYS A 99 5.97 -23.29 -11.16
C LYS A 99 6.16 -21.78 -11.16
N ASN A 100 5.47 -21.07 -12.05
CA ASN A 100 5.61 -19.61 -12.15
C ASN A 100 4.72 -18.94 -11.09
N LYS A 101 5.33 -18.61 -9.96
CA LYS A 101 4.68 -17.91 -8.84
C LYS A 101 4.83 -16.39 -8.99
N PRO A 102 3.79 -15.60 -8.68
CA PRO A 102 3.87 -14.15 -8.73
C PRO A 102 4.94 -13.63 -7.76
N ILE A 103 5.69 -12.61 -8.19
CA ILE A 103 6.65 -11.90 -7.35
C ILE A 103 5.88 -10.93 -6.45
N ILE A 104 6.15 -10.93 -5.15
CA ILE A 104 5.54 -9.99 -4.22
C ILE A 104 6.49 -8.81 -4.06
N LEU A 105 6.10 -7.63 -4.54
CA LEU A 105 6.86 -6.40 -4.38
C LEU A 105 6.08 -5.40 -3.53
N SER A 106 6.23 -5.52 -2.22
CA SER A 106 5.47 -4.68 -1.28
C SER A 106 6.17 -3.35 -0.99
N HIS A 107 5.44 -2.24 -1.13
CA HIS A 107 5.97 -0.91 -0.83
C HIS A 107 5.68 -0.48 0.63
N HIS A 108 6.53 0.41 1.15
CA HIS A 108 6.41 0.96 2.51
C HIS A 108 5.09 1.73 2.68
N MET A 109 4.45 1.58 3.85
CA MET A 109 3.24 2.31 4.20
C MET A 109 3.63 3.68 4.72
N LEU A 110 3.27 4.74 4.00
CA LEU A 110 3.50 6.09 4.49
C LEU A 110 2.67 6.36 5.76
N PRO A 111 3.28 6.87 6.83
CA PRO A 111 2.59 7.15 8.08
C PRO A 111 1.66 8.36 7.96
N GLY A 112 0.68 8.44 8.86
CA GLY A 112 -0.09 9.66 9.05
C GLY A 112 0.75 10.75 9.71
N LEU A 113 0.35 12.00 9.55
CA LEU A 113 1.08 13.17 10.05
C LEU A 113 1.05 13.30 11.58
N GLN A 114 0.20 12.57 12.29
CA GLN A 114 0.10 12.61 13.75
C GLN A 114 0.94 11.50 14.41
N GLN A 115 1.29 11.70 15.68
CA GLN A 115 2.09 10.74 16.44
C GLN A 115 1.42 9.37 16.53
N GLY A 116 2.18 8.30 16.25
CA GLY A 116 1.72 6.92 16.39
C GLY A 116 0.83 6.42 15.25
N GLN A 117 0.63 7.20 14.20
CA GLN A 117 -0.14 6.77 13.03
C GLN A 117 0.76 6.07 12.01
N GLU A 118 0.87 4.74 12.12
CA GLU A 118 1.72 3.91 11.24
C GLU A 118 1.28 3.89 9.76
N LYS A 119 0.03 4.29 9.47
CA LYS A 119 -0.54 4.31 8.12
C LYS A 119 -1.47 5.51 7.97
N MET A 120 -1.32 6.26 6.87
CA MET A 120 -2.32 7.26 6.49
C MET A 120 -3.72 6.62 6.36
N SER A 121 -4.72 7.25 6.97
CA SER A 121 -6.09 6.76 6.95
C SER A 121 -7.06 7.87 6.61
N LYS A 122 -8.08 7.52 5.81
CA LYS A 122 -9.16 8.46 5.44
C LYS A 122 -10.02 8.87 6.64
N SER A 123 -9.97 8.12 7.74
CA SER A 123 -10.74 8.39 8.96
C SER A 123 -10.31 9.66 9.69
N ASP A 124 -9.07 10.10 9.51
CA ASP A 124 -8.58 11.39 10.02
C ASP A 124 -8.07 12.26 8.87
N PRO A 125 -8.92 13.13 8.29
CA PRO A 125 -8.53 14.01 7.20
C PRO A 125 -7.40 14.99 7.57
N SER A 126 -7.25 15.30 8.86
CA SER A 126 -6.21 16.23 9.33
C SER A 126 -4.83 15.60 9.35
N SER A 127 -4.75 14.28 9.30
CA SER A 127 -3.50 13.53 9.36
C SER A 127 -3.03 12.97 8.02
N SER A 128 -3.77 13.21 6.94
CA SER A 128 -3.45 12.76 5.59
C SER A 128 -3.40 13.94 4.62
N ILE A 129 -2.43 13.94 3.71
CA ILE A 129 -2.39 14.88 2.58
C ILE A 129 -3.07 14.20 1.39
N PHE A 130 -4.08 14.86 0.83
CA PHE A 130 -4.83 14.38 -0.33
C PHE A 130 -4.30 14.99 -1.63
N MET A 131 -4.59 14.35 -2.76
CA MET A 131 -4.12 14.81 -4.07
C MET A 131 -4.81 16.10 -4.51
N GLU A 132 -5.98 16.37 -3.93
CA GLU A 132 -6.83 17.53 -4.13
C GLU A 132 -6.65 18.63 -3.07
N ASP A 133 -5.76 18.45 -2.08
CA ASP A 133 -5.50 19.49 -1.09
C ASP A 133 -4.87 20.73 -1.75
N GLU A 134 -5.37 21.91 -1.39
CA GLU A 134 -4.78 23.17 -1.80
C GLU A 134 -3.47 23.45 -1.05
N GLU A 135 -2.61 24.31 -1.61
CA GLU A 135 -1.30 24.64 -1.01
C GLU A 135 -1.41 25.08 0.46
N ALA A 136 -2.42 25.91 0.78
CA ALA A 136 -2.66 26.38 2.14
C ALA A 136 -3.00 25.24 3.11
N GLU A 137 -3.71 24.21 2.65
CA GLU A 137 -4.09 23.04 3.44
C GLU A 137 -2.88 22.14 3.69
N VAL A 138 -2.07 21.90 2.66
CA VAL A 138 -0.79 21.17 2.78
C VAL A 138 0.11 21.85 3.80
N ASN A 139 0.29 23.18 3.69
CA ASN A 139 1.10 23.96 4.63
C ASN A 139 0.58 23.85 6.08
N LEU A 140 -0.74 23.92 6.27
CA LEU A 140 -1.35 23.79 7.59
C LEU A 140 -1.16 22.39 8.18
N LYS A 141 -1.33 21.34 7.37
CA LYS A 141 -1.16 19.94 7.79
C LYS A 141 0.30 19.66 8.16
N ILE A 142 1.26 20.06 7.34
CA ILE A 142 2.70 19.93 7.64
C ILE A 142 3.09 20.72 8.89
N LYS A 143 2.56 21.93 9.07
CA LYS A 143 2.83 22.74 10.28
C LYS A 143 2.35 22.07 11.57
N LYS A 144 1.30 21.26 11.50
CA LYS A 144 0.74 20.50 12.64
C LYS A 144 1.29 19.09 12.77
N ALA A 145 2.11 18.64 11.81
CA ALA A 145 2.63 17.29 11.80
C ALA A 145 3.56 17.03 13.00
N TYR A 146 3.56 15.79 13.46
CA TYR A 146 4.48 15.32 14.47
C TYR A 146 5.90 15.32 13.89
N CYS A 147 6.73 16.26 14.34
CA CYS A 147 8.13 16.37 13.93
C CYS A 147 9.01 16.76 15.12
N PRO A 148 9.15 15.88 16.13
CA PRO A 148 9.97 16.14 17.30
C PRO A 148 11.46 16.36 16.94
N PRO A 149 12.16 17.29 17.62
CA PRO A 149 13.56 17.54 17.35
C PRO A 149 14.43 16.32 17.72
N LYS A 150 15.37 15.98 16.83
CA LYS A 150 16.37 14.90 17.01
C LYS A 150 15.81 13.48 17.15
N ILE A 151 14.52 13.28 16.87
CA ILE A 151 13.90 11.96 16.84
C ILE A 151 13.61 11.60 15.38
N VAL A 152 14.25 10.52 14.92
CA VAL A 152 14.13 10.01 13.55
C VAL A 152 13.03 8.96 13.45
N GLU A 153 13.01 8.02 14.41
CA GLU A 153 12.05 6.92 14.43
C GLU A 153 10.62 7.45 14.63
N GLY A 154 9.68 6.98 13.78
CA GLY A 154 8.28 7.39 13.84
C GLY A 154 8.01 8.85 13.45
N ASN A 155 8.95 9.53 12.79
CA ASN A 155 8.79 10.91 12.34
C ASN A 155 8.20 10.97 10.91
N PRO A 156 6.90 11.28 10.73
CA PRO A 156 6.26 11.29 9.42
C PRO A 156 6.88 12.28 8.44
N CYS A 157 7.37 13.44 8.90
CA CYS A 157 8.01 14.41 8.01
C CYS A 157 9.29 13.85 7.39
N LEU A 158 10.10 13.12 8.16
CA LEU A 158 11.32 12.49 7.65
C LEU A 158 10.99 11.31 6.73
N GLU A 159 9.93 10.55 7.01
CA GLU A 159 9.46 9.48 6.12
C GLU A 159 9.01 10.03 4.76
N TYR A 160 8.36 11.19 4.73
CA TYR A 160 7.92 11.80 3.47
C TYR A 160 9.11 12.32 2.67
N ILE A 161 10.12 12.88 3.36
CA ILE A 161 11.38 13.25 2.72
C ILE A 161 12.05 12.00 2.11
N LYS A 162 12.10 10.90 2.88
CA LYS A 162 12.76 9.64 2.48
C LYS A 162 12.08 8.95 1.30
N TYR A 163 10.75 8.83 1.31
CA TYR A 163 10.01 8.00 0.36
C TYR A 163 9.31 8.79 -0.77
N ILE A 164 9.17 10.11 -0.66
CA ILE A 164 8.58 10.95 -1.71
C ILE A 164 9.62 11.91 -2.27
N ILE A 165 10.20 12.77 -1.43
CA ILE A 165 11.03 13.89 -1.90
C ILE A 165 12.33 13.38 -2.53
N PHE A 166 13.05 12.49 -1.84
CA PHE A 166 14.32 11.98 -2.36
C PHE A 166 14.17 11.16 -3.66
N PRO A 167 13.22 10.21 -3.79
CA PRO A 167 13.03 9.49 -5.04
C PRO A 167 12.66 10.39 -6.23
N TRP A 168 11.93 11.48 -5.98
CA TRP A 168 11.46 12.36 -7.04
C TRP A 168 12.47 13.44 -7.45
N PHE A 169 13.16 14.04 -6.48
CA PHE A 169 14.04 15.19 -6.70
C PHE A 169 15.54 14.87 -6.56
N GLY A 170 15.90 13.73 -5.99
CA GLY A 170 17.30 13.31 -5.73
C GLY A 170 18.03 14.11 -4.64
N LYS A 171 17.44 15.22 -4.18
CA LYS A 171 17.96 16.09 -3.13
C LYS A 171 16.84 16.75 -2.35
N PHE A 172 17.15 17.17 -1.13
CA PHE A 172 16.28 17.96 -0.27
C PHE A 172 17.04 19.21 0.20
N VAL A 173 16.42 20.38 0.07
CA VAL A 173 17.02 21.66 0.45
C VAL A 173 16.23 22.25 1.62
N VAL A 174 16.92 22.53 2.72
CA VAL A 174 16.37 23.23 3.87
C VAL A 174 16.74 24.70 3.74
N VAL A 175 15.76 25.51 3.35
CA VAL A 175 15.90 26.96 3.23
C VAL A 175 15.69 27.60 4.61
N ARG A 176 16.68 28.36 5.10
CA ARG A 176 16.63 28.96 6.45
C ARG A 176 17.47 30.24 6.54
N THR A 177 17.13 31.10 7.49
CA THR A 177 17.84 32.37 7.72
C THR A 177 19.31 32.15 8.12
N ALA A 178 20.15 33.18 7.92
CA ALA A 178 21.56 33.14 8.30
C ALA A 178 21.76 32.87 9.80
N GLU A 179 20.91 33.43 10.65
CA GLU A 179 20.90 33.20 12.11
C GLU A 179 20.66 31.73 12.47
N ASN A 180 19.86 31.03 11.67
CA ASN A 180 19.60 29.62 11.81
C ASN A 180 20.60 28.74 11.04
N GLY A 181 21.71 29.31 10.54
CA GLY A 181 22.81 28.61 9.89
C GLY A 181 22.73 28.51 8.36
N GLY A 182 21.87 29.30 7.70
CA GLY A 182 21.78 29.43 6.25
C GLY A 182 21.33 28.16 5.51
N ASP A 183 21.07 28.27 4.21
CA ASP A 183 20.56 27.14 3.42
C ASP A 183 21.47 25.90 3.50
N SER A 184 20.85 24.73 3.59
CA SER A 184 21.55 23.45 3.63
C SER A 184 20.90 22.46 2.67
N TYR A 185 21.67 21.52 2.13
CA TYR A 185 21.15 20.51 1.23
C TYR A 185 21.61 19.10 1.64
N MET A 186 20.75 18.14 1.37
CA MET A 186 21.00 16.71 1.51
C MET A 186 20.76 16.03 0.17
N THR A 187 21.62 15.09 -0.20
CA THR A 187 21.48 14.29 -1.41
C THR A 187 21.06 12.87 -1.05
N PHE A 188 20.25 12.28 -1.92
CA PHE A 188 19.81 10.91 -1.76
C PHE A 188 20.95 9.92 -2.05
N SER A 189 21.15 8.95 -1.15
CA SER A 189 21.94 7.76 -1.41
C SER A 189 21.04 6.53 -1.36
N ALA A 190 21.20 5.59 -2.29
CA ALA A 190 20.42 4.35 -2.31
C ALA A 190 20.55 3.54 -0.99
N SER A 191 21.65 3.71 -0.26
CA SER A 191 21.86 3.13 1.07
C SER A 191 20.92 3.68 2.16
N MET A 192 20.16 4.74 1.89
CA MET A 192 19.21 5.33 2.84
C MET A 192 17.85 4.62 2.84
N LEU A 193 17.55 3.77 1.84
CA LEU A 193 16.31 2.99 1.75
C LEU A 193 16.39 1.60 2.39
N THR A 194 17.60 1.12 2.70
CA THR A 194 17.89 -0.14 3.39
C THR A 194 18.15 0.09 4.87
#